data_AF-A0A7S7PQ63-F1
#
_entry.id   AF-A0A7S7PQ63-F1
#
_cell.length_a   1.000
_cell.length_b   1.000
_cell.length_c   1.000
_cell.angle_alpha   90.00
_cell.angle_beta   90.00
_cell.angle_gamma   90.00
#
_symmetry.space_group_name_H-M   'P 1'
#
loop_
_entity.id
_entity.type
_entity.pdbx_description
1 polymer ?
#
loop_
_entity_poly.entity_id
_entity_poly.type
_entity_poly.pdbx_seq_one_letter_code
_entity_poly.pdbx_strand_id
1 'polypeptide(L)'
;MNIIVLMTAGAPLAILGLSTPVAPQRDCIFMIHPQTISAVFEGKEGKIVFPDRPTEYRCSYAKTKRGADIAFTNQNGWRFEVRIGRGDEGSWTASLAGETVSGRAFSPVGDGK
;
A
#
# COMPACT_ATOMS: atom_id res chain seq x y z
N MET A 1 10.17 2.42 -11.22
CA MET A 1 8.90 2.09 -10.54
C MET A 1 9.22 1.84 -9.09
N ASN A 2 8.64 2.60 -8.16
CA ASN A 2 8.86 2.38 -6.73
C ASN A 2 7.79 1.39 -6.26
N ILE A 3 8.16 0.42 -5.44
CA ILE A 3 7.24 -0.60 -4.95
C ILE A 3 7.25 -0.60 -3.43
N ILE A 4 6.07 -0.75 -2.84
CA ILE A 4 5.91 -0.96 -1.41
C ILE A 4 5.18 -2.28 -1.22
N VAL A 5 5.71 -3.14 -0.38
CA VAL A 5 5.05 -4.39 -0.01
C VAL A 5 4.20 -4.13 1.22
N LEU A 6 2.93 -4.50 1.15
CA LEU A 6 2.01 -4.52 2.29
C LEU A 6 1.98 -5.95 2.85
N MET A 7 2.04 -6.05 4.16
CA MET A 7 2.01 -7.29 4.92
C MET A 7 0.79 -7.30 5.82
N THR A 8 0.21 -8.49 6.05
CA THR A 8 -0.65 -8.73 7.21
C THR A 8 0.22 -8.90 8.47
N ALA A 9 -0.37 -9.32 9.59
CA ALA A 9 0.36 -9.60 10.83
C ALA A 9 1.52 -10.62 10.66
N GLY A 10 1.46 -11.50 9.66
CA GLY A 10 2.47 -12.56 9.48
C GLY A 10 2.81 -12.94 8.05
N ALA A 11 2.13 -12.39 7.03
CA ALA A 11 2.29 -12.85 5.66
C ALA A 11 2.26 -11.70 4.64
N PRO A 12 2.95 -11.84 3.49
CA PRO A 12 2.82 -10.89 2.39
C PRO A 12 1.39 -10.82 1.85
N LEU A 13 0.91 -9.59 1.71
CA LEU A 13 -0.44 -9.30 1.24
C LEU A 13 -0.42 -8.82 -0.20
N ALA A 14 0.24 -7.70 -0.48
CA ALA A 14 0.18 -7.05 -1.79
C ALA A 14 1.44 -6.24 -2.07
N ILE A 15 1.60 -5.87 -3.33
CA ILE A 15 2.57 -4.87 -3.78
C ILE A 15 1.78 -3.65 -4.23
N LEU A 16 2.07 -2.49 -3.64
CA LEU A 16 1.66 -1.18 -4.14
C LEU A 16 2.74 -0.67 -5.10
N GLY A 17 2.45 -0.75 -6.39
CA GLY A 17 3.28 -0.15 -7.43
C GLY A 17 3.00 1.34 -7.53
N LEU A 18 4.06 2.15 -7.57
CA LEU A 18 4.00 3.60 -7.74
C LEU A 18 4.68 3.99 -9.04
N SER A 19 3.99 4.81 -9.83
CA SER A 19 4.59 5.52 -10.96
C SER A 19 5.78 6.37 -10.51
N THR A 20 6.63 6.76 -11.46
CA THR A 20 7.85 7.54 -11.21
C THR A 20 7.56 8.83 -10.43
N PRO A 21 8.53 9.36 -9.67
CA PRO A 21 8.31 10.52 -8.81
C PRO A 21 7.78 11.78 -9.51
N VAL A 22 6.49 12.05 -9.31
CA VAL A 22 5.88 13.35 -9.53
C VAL A 22 5.18 13.71 -8.21
N ALA A 23 5.71 14.71 -7.48
CA ALA A 23 5.02 15.23 -6.30
C ALA A 23 4.07 16.36 -6.73
N PRO A 24 2.90 16.54 -6.08
CA PRO A 24 2.42 15.83 -4.88
C PRO A 24 1.54 14.60 -5.19
N GLN A 25 1.32 14.26 -6.46
CA GLN A 25 0.40 13.21 -6.89
C GLN A 25 1.05 12.26 -7.87
N ARG A 26 0.78 10.96 -7.67
CA ARG A 26 1.22 9.87 -8.53
C ARG A 26 0.06 8.94 -8.82
N ASP A 27 0.21 8.11 -9.83
CA ASP A 27 -0.64 6.94 -9.99
C ASP A 27 -0.03 5.75 -9.23
N CYS A 28 -0.88 4.98 -8.56
CA CYS A 28 -0.53 3.75 -7.88
C CYS A 28 -1.47 2.61 -8.24
N ILE A 29 -0.99 1.38 -8.11
CA ILE A 29 -1.77 0.18 -8.39
C ILE A 29 -1.45 -0.92 -7.37
N PHE A 30 -2.47 -1.66 -6.97
CA PHE A 30 -2.27 -2.89 -6.20
C PHE A 30 -2.04 -4.08 -7.12
N MET A 31 -1.02 -4.85 -6.80
CA MET A 31 -0.68 -6.13 -7.43
C MET A 31 -0.61 -7.20 -6.34
N ILE A 32 -1.00 -8.43 -6.69
CA ILE A 32 -0.88 -9.56 -5.77
C ILE A 32 0.60 -9.83 -5.52
N HIS A 33 0.99 -9.98 -4.25
CA HIS A 33 2.36 -10.37 -3.94
C HIS A 33 2.56 -11.86 -4.30
N PRO A 34 3.66 -12.26 -4.95
CA PRO A 34 3.84 -13.66 -5.42
C PRO A 34 3.78 -14.73 -4.33
N GLN A 35 4.08 -14.34 -3.08
CA GLN A 35 4.03 -15.23 -1.91
C GLN A 35 2.71 -15.15 -1.13
N THR A 36 1.70 -14.43 -1.64
CA THR A 36 0.38 -14.40 -1.01
C THR A 36 -0.31 -15.74 -1.16
N ILE A 37 -0.77 -16.29 -0.03
CA ILE A 37 -1.50 -17.56 0.02
C ILE A 37 -3.02 -17.32 -0.02
N SER A 38 -3.79 -18.32 -0.44
CA SER A 38 -5.26 -18.22 -0.56
C SER A 38 -5.94 -17.73 0.72
N ALA A 39 -5.50 -18.20 1.89
CA ALA A 39 -6.06 -17.77 3.17
C ALA A 39 -5.91 -16.25 3.42
N VAL A 40 -4.81 -15.65 2.96
CA VAL A 40 -4.59 -14.20 3.07
C VAL A 40 -5.43 -13.45 2.03
N PHE A 41 -5.50 -13.98 0.80
CA PHE A 41 -6.26 -13.39 -0.29
C PHE A 41 -7.77 -13.38 -0.03
N GLU A 42 -8.32 -14.49 0.46
CA GLU A 42 -9.74 -14.64 0.81
C GLU A 42 -10.09 -14.01 2.17
N GLY A 43 -9.05 -13.69 2.95
CA GLY A 43 -9.15 -13.01 4.23
C GLY A 43 -9.65 -11.58 4.11
N LYS A 44 -9.90 -10.97 5.27
CA LYS A 44 -10.45 -9.62 5.38
C LYS A 44 -9.53 -8.57 4.71
N GLU A 45 -8.25 -8.60 5.03
CA GLU A 45 -7.22 -7.73 4.46
C GLU A 45 -7.16 -7.89 2.93
N GLY A 46 -7.20 -9.13 2.44
CA GLY A 46 -7.20 -9.45 1.02
C GLY A 46 -8.37 -8.82 0.26
N LYS A 47 -9.59 -8.99 0.76
CA LYS A 47 -10.81 -8.40 0.16
C LYS A 47 -10.82 -6.87 0.17
N ILE A 48 -10.12 -6.24 1.13
CA ILE A 48 -10.00 -4.78 1.21
C ILE A 48 -8.97 -4.26 0.20
N VAL A 49 -7.83 -4.94 0.09
CA VAL A 49 -6.70 -4.52 -0.76
C VAL A 49 -6.90 -4.90 -2.22
N PHE A 50 -7.54 -6.03 -2.50
CA PHE A 50 -7.81 -6.55 -3.84
C PHE A 50 -9.28 -6.35 -4.20
N PRO A 51 -9.60 -5.20 -4.81
CA PRO A 51 -10.93 -4.97 -5.32
C PRO A 51 -11.18 -5.78 -6.60
N ASP A 52 -12.45 -5.94 -6.96
CA ASP A 52 -12.93 -6.81 -8.05
C ASP A 52 -12.28 -6.56 -9.42
N ARG A 53 -11.70 -5.36 -9.62
CA ARG A 53 -10.95 -5.01 -10.84
C ARG A 53 -9.64 -4.31 -10.49
N PRO A 54 -8.47 -4.79 -10.99
CA PRO A 54 -7.23 -4.05 -10.91
C PRO A 54 -7.42 -2.68 -11.56
N THR A 55 -7.27 -1.63 -10.76
CA THR A 55 -7.46 -0.26 -11.21
C THR A 55 -6.29 0.58 -10.71
N GLU A 56 -5.82 1.50 -11.54
CA GLU A 56 -4.88 2.52 -11.08
C GLU A 56 -5.62 3.59 -10.27
N TYR A 57 -5.00 4.07 -9.20
CA TYR A 57 -5.54 5.08 -8.31
C TYR A 57 -4.63 6.30 -8.32
N ARG A 58 -5.25 7.48 -8.30
CA ARG A 58 -4.51 8.70 -8.01
C ARG A 58 -4.21 8.74 -6.51
N CYS A 59 -2.92 8.68 -6.16
CA CYS A 59 -2.45 8.77 -4.80
C CYS A 59 -1.69 10.07 -4.56
N SER A 60 -1.87 10.64 -3.37
CA SER A 60 -0.94 11.64 -2.88
C SER A 60 0.33 10.95 -2.41
N TYR A 61 1.45 11.60 -2.67
CA TYR A 61 2.77 11.15 -2.25
C TYR A 61 3.53 12.35 -1.70
N ALA A 62 3.98 12.25 -0.45
CA ALA A 62 4.79 13.25 0.22
C ALA A 62 6.09 12.60 0.71
N LYS A 63 7.22 13.00 0.11
CA LYS A 63 8.54 12.66 0.64
C LYS A 63 8.90 13.64 1.74
N THR A 64 9.18 13.14 2.93
CA THR A 64 9.57 13.92 4.11
C THR A 64 10.97 13.54 4.57
N LYS A 65 11.55 14.31 5.49
CA LYS A 65 12.84 13.94 6.12
C LYS A 65 12.76 12.63 6.93
N ARG A 66 11.56 12.14 7.23
CA ARG A 66 11.29 10.93 8.02
C ARG A 66 10.99 9.72 7.13
N GLY A 67 10.81 9.90 5.83
CA GLY A 67 10.51 8.84 4.87
C GLY A 67 9.45 9.29 3.86
N ALA A 68 8.43 8.47 3.59
CA ALA A 68 7.38 8.77 2.62
C ALA A 68 5.99 8.48 3.18
N ASP A 69 5.05 9.38 2.93
CA ASP A 69 3.64 9.22 3.23
C ASP A 69 2.85 9.13 1.92
N ILE A 70 2.00 8.11 1.82
CA ILE A 70 1.17 7.83 0.66
C ILE A 70 -0.27 7.68 1.09
N ALA A 71 -1.16 8.24 0.28
CA ALA A 71 -2.57 8.26 0.58
C ALA A 71 -3.44 8.19 -0.67
N PHE A 72 -4.42 7.28 -0.67
CA PHE A 72 -5.44 7.19 -1.71
C PHE A 72 -6.73 6.58 -1.15
N THR A 73 -7.77 6.54 -1.97
CA THR A 73 -9.00 5.82 -1.70
C THR A 73 -9.24 4.86 -2.85
N ASN A 74 -9.47 3.58 -2.57
CA ASN A 74 -9.77 2.61 -3.62
C ASN A 74 -11.24 2.73 -4.08
N GLN A 75 -11.63 2.02 -5.13
CA GLN A 75 -13.00 1.98 -5.66
C GLN A 75 -14.05 1.46 -4.66
N ASN A 76 -13.64 0.66 -3.68
CA ASN A 76 -14.52 0.15 -2.62
C ASN A 76 -14.71 1.20 -1.49
N GLY A 77 -14.16 2.41 -1.64
CA GLY A 77 -14.28 3.50 -0.68
C GLY A 77 -13.30 3.45 0.49
N TRP A 78 -12.43 2.45 0.55
CA TRP A 78 -11.44 2.32 1.62
C TRP A 78 -10.33 3.35 1.45
N ARG A 79 -10.13 4.14 2.50
CA ARG A 79 -9.07 5.14 2.57
C ARG A 79 -7.78 4.47 3.05
N PHE A 80 -6.77 4.44 2.19
CA PHE A 80 -5.46 3.85 2.49
C PHE A 80 -4.44 4.91 2.90
N GLU A 81 -3.77 4.70 4.03
CA GLU A 81 -2.60 5.46 4.44
C GLU A 81 -1.41 4.53 4.58
N VAL A 82 -0.33 4.82 3.85
CA VAL A 82 0.91 4.04 3.91
C VAL A 82 2.03 4.99 4.31
N ARG A 83 2.76 4.63 5.37
CA ARG A 83 3.88 5.41 5.89
C ARG A 83 5.11 4.53 5.88
N ILE A 84 6.14 4.94 5.16
CA ILE A 84 7.46 4.30 5.15
C ILE A 84 8.42 5.22 5.89
N GLY A 85 9.06 4.69 6.93
CA GLY A 85 10.02 5.39 7.77
C GLY A 85 11.46 5.31 7.23
N ARG A 86 12.41 5.75 8.07
CA ARG A 86 13.85 5.57 7.81
C ARG A 86 14.21 4.09 8.01
N GLY A 87 14.91 3.50 7.04
CA GLY A 87 15.23 2.07 7.03
C GLY A 87 14.23 1.23 6.23
N ASP A 88 13.39 1.88 5.41
CA ASP A 88 12.48 1.25 4.46
C ASP A 88 11.36 0.40 5.09
N GLU A 89 11.23 0.40 6.42
CA GLU A 89 10.11 -0.21 7.14
C GLU A 89 9.01 0.81 7.45
N GLY A 90 7.79 0.32 7.62
CA GLY A 90 6.64 1.15 7.82
C GLY A 90 5.37 0.39 8.15
N SER A 91 4.25 1.09 7.98
CA SER A 91 2.91 0.57 8.26
C SER A 91 1.93 1.06 7.21
N TRP A 92 0.88 0.28 7.00
CA TRP A 92 -0.28 0.71 6.25
C TRP A 92 -1.54 0.60 7.11
N THR A 93 -2.53 1.40 6.75
CA THR A 93 -3.87 1.38 7.36
C THR A 93 -4.90 1.59 6.26
N ALA A 94 -6.01 0.88 6.33
CA ALA A 94 -7.19 1.09 5.51
C ALA A 94 -8.39 1.35 6.43
N SER A 95 -9.17 2.40 6.15
CA SER A 95 -10.36 2.73 6.93
C SER A 95 -11.59 3.01 6.06
N LEU A 96 -12.76 2.60 6.56
CA LEU A 96 -14.07 2.84 5.95
C LEU A 96 -15.14 2.80 7.05
N ALA A 97 -15.98 3.83 7.15
CA ALA A 97 -17.16 3.87 8.03
C ALA A 97 -16.93 3.41 9.49
N GLY A 98 -15.81 3.81 10.11
CA GLY A 98 -15.45 3.44 11.48
C GLY A 98 -14.73 2.08 11.62
N GLU A 99 -14.64 1.32 10.54
CA GLU A 99 -13.81 0.14 10.45
C GLU A 99 -12.36 0.52 10.09
N THR A 100 -11.39 -0.20 10.67
CA THR A 100 -9.96 0.01 10.39
C THR A 100 -9.22 -1.32 10.37
N VAL A 101 -8.35 -1.46 9.38
CA VAL A 101 -7.44 -2.59 9.19
C VAL A 101 -6.04 -2.04 9.02
N SER A 102 -5.04 -2.70 9.59
CA SER A 102 -3.66 -2.24 9.53
C SER A 102 -2.68 -3.39 9.43
N GLY A 103 -1.47 -3.08 8.97
CA GLY A 103 -0.39 -4.04 8.87
C GLY A 103 0.95 -3.35 8.63
N ARG A 104 2.00 -4.17 8.48
CA ARG A 104 3.34 -3.66 8.19
C ARG A 104 3.50 -3.35 6.71
N ALA A 105 4.32 -2.37 6.39
CA ALA A 105 4.71 -2.04 5.02
C ALA A 105 6.24 -1.97 4.91
N PHE A 106 6.80 -2.26 3.75
CA PHE A 106 8.23 -2.07 3.51
C PHE A 106 8.55 -1.71 2.06
N SER A 107 9.62 -0.95 1.84
CA SER A 107 10.13 -0.55 0.52
C SER A 107 11.38 -1.36 0.16
N PRO A 108 11.27 -2.51 -0.55
CA PRO A 108 12.42 -3.41 -0.79
C PRO A 108 13.55 -2.77 -1.58
N VAL A 109 13.21 -1.82 -2.45
CA VAL A 109 14.16 -0.95 -3.12
C VAL A 109 13.98 0.38 -2.42
N GLY A 110 14.91 0.75 -1.54
CA GLY A 110 14.79 1.99 -0.78
C GLY A 110 14.48 3.17 -1.68
N ASP A 111 13.89 4.23 -1.10
CA ASP A 111 13.29 5.34 -1.85
C ASP A 111 14.37 6.27 -2.47
N GLY A 112 15.21 5.73 -3.36
CA GLY A 112 16.36 6.35 -4.01
C GLY A 112 17.49 6.70 -3.03
N LYS A 113 18.63 6.02 -3.16
CA LYS A 113 19.91 6.72 -2.97
C LYS A 113 20.13 7.67 -4.13
#